data_AF-A0A8J4DYW9-F1
#
_entry.id   AF-A0A8J4DYW9-F1
#
_cell.length_a   1.000
_cell.length_b   1.000
_cell.length_c   1.000
_cell.angle_alpha   90.00
_cell.angle_beta   90.00
_cell.angle_gamma   90.00
#
_symmetry.space_group_name_H-M   'P 1'
#
loop_
_entity.id
_entity.type
_entity.pdbx_description
1 polymer ?
#
loop_
_entity_poly.entity_id
_entity_poly.type
_entity_poly.pdbx_seq_one_letter_code
_entity_poly.pdbx_strand_id
1 'polypeptide(L)'
;MPEPTASDSPPVSGQAHACEPTHTREPTRGSGQAHNSEREHRSGLESAYRHLLLAYPPRYRARRGDEIVDTLLAEAAPGQRFPRLAEVVDLVQAGLLERCRVGRVPGLAGGLIAAAPTGLALAAGIAAFLWWRVEGASAVDAAAGPSTAATPVGGPGTLGPIAYAAWLLAAGARAVLPAALGRFAIAVALVTTVVVVPVLASTPLGERPPLWVLMALAGFGIVALLGTAPGLGAGPPTAEARLCGAAGAVAVAVCTSTLAQSWVVNPAGYYGATIARVGAVVVGAVAALAVIAAFHLFHGRPAHDRLWAAALLGLPAGWLGPFTGTAVASPHAPHFGRFAQVLLATCVTVAVMHRLARHPHPQRPQGTITAPGASLARAGWHAIGTAAGLASWIALSYLGITGPSPSAGTGPPPYVLATMAVLIVVGLAAGVTGSPAGAWRPLLTAFTGTGAATWLVAVYVNDWTVGSWHDFGHTAAVATAVALVPLSECVVVAATVRRVERRRAATLVLVAALGWLMVLTIQYVPGWAPPLLGAVACVAAAQIPRHRRE
;
A
#
# COMPACT_ATOMS: atom_id res chain seq x y z
N MET A 1 -35.91 24.45 33.34
CA MET A 1 -34.67 24.95 33.95
C MET A 1 -34.51 26.39 33.51
N PRO A 2 -34.56 27.37 34.43
CA PRO A 2 -34.51 28.78 34.09
C PRO A 2 -33.06 29.26 33.93
N GLU A 3 -32.86 30.22 33.03
CA GLU A 3 -31.65 31.02 32.85
C GLU A 3 -31.28 31.80 34.13
N PRO A 4 -29.98 31.91 34.47
CA PRO A 4 -29.49 32.95 35.34
C PRO A 4 -28.90 34.12 34.54
N THR A 5 -29.43 35.28 34.88
CA THR A 5 -29.07 36.64 34.51
C THR A 5 -27.73 37.12 35.09
N ALA A 6 -27.19 38.12 34.39
CA ALA A 6 -26.14 39.08 34.70
C ALA A 6 -25.86 39.46 36.19
N SER A 7 -24.57 39.68 36.49
CA SER A 7 -23.94 40.45 37.59
C SER A 7 -22.43 40.12 37.51
N ASP A 8 -21.42 40.96 37.70
CA ASP A 8 -21.25 42.37 38.07
C ASP A 8 -19.81 42.73 37.65
N SER A 9 -19.61 43.93 37.08
CA SER A 9 -18.26 44.48 36.85
C SER A 9 -17.92 45.46 37.99
N PRO A 10 -16.78 45.30 38.68
CA PRO A 10 -16.35 46.30 39.66
C PRO A 10 -15.68 47.52 39.00
N PRO A 11 -15.72 48.69 39.65
CA PRO A 11 -15.10 49.92 39.14
C PRO A 11 -13.58 49.89 39.35
N VAL A 12 -12.82 50.08 38.27
CA VAL A 12 -11.38 50.32 38.33
C VAL A 12 -11.17 51.73 38.85
N SER A 13 -10.64 51.77 40.08
CA SER A 13 -10.26 52.95 40.83
C SER A 13 -9.02 53.60 40.21
N GLY A 14 -9.04 54.94 40.17
CA GLY A 14 -7.94 55.75 39.69
C GLY A 14 -6.66 55.55 40.49
N GLN A 15 -5.55 55.49 39.78
CA GLN A 15 -4.23 55.71 40.34
C GLN A 15 -3.65 57.01 39.80
N ALA A 16 -3.29 57.84 40.78
CA ALA A 16 -2.74 59.15 40.63
C ALA A 16 -1.38 59.14 39.92
N HIS A 17 -1.19 60.17 39.12
CA HIS A 17 0.09 60.62 38.58
C HIS A 17 1.13 60.79 39.71
N ALA A 18 2.14 59.94 39.72
CA ALA A 18 3.43 60.22 40.35
C ALA A 18 4.41 60.65 39.26
N CYS A 19 4.98 61.83 39.44
CA CYS A 19 5.98 62.46 38.60
C CYS A 19 7.29 61.67 38.73
N GLU A 20 7.70 60.98 37.66
CA GLU A 20 8.93 60.18 37.60
C GLU A 20 10.09 61.05 37.08
N PRO A 21 11.29 60.99 37.71
CA PRO A 21 12.41 61.85 37.37
C PRO A 21 13.01 61.48 36.02
N THR A 22 13.29 62.51 35.23
CA THR A 22 13.94 62.45 33.92
C THR A 22 15.37 61.93 34.05
N HIS A 23 15.55 60.61 34.04
CA HIS A 23 16.84 59.96 33.81
C HIS A 23 17.07 59.82 32.31
N THR A 24 17.90 60.70 31.76
CA THR A 24 18.57 60.55 30.47
C THR A 24 19.44 59.29 30.49
N ARG A 25 18.85 58.15 30.13
CA ARG A 25 19.56 56.89 29.88
C ARG A 25 20.20 56.97 28.50
N GLU A 26 21.53 56.93 28.47
CA GLU A 26 22.29 56.69 27.25
C GLU A 26 21.81 55.41 26.55
N PRO A 27 21.59 55.43 25.23
CA PRO A 27 21.24 54.24 24.47
C PRO A 27 22.48 53.32 24.42
N THR A 28 22.45 52.27 25.23
CA THR A 28 23.38 51.15 25.14
C THR A 28 23.28 50.54 23.74
N ARG A 29 24.26 50.86 22.89
CA ARG A 29 24.40 50.42 21.49
C ARG A 29 24.40 48.89 21.26
N GLY A 30 24.35 48.07 22.32
CA GLY A 30 24.34 46.61 22.24
C GLY A 30 22.96 45.94 22.10
N SER A 31 21.85 46.62 22.40
CA SER A 31 20.52 45.99 22.41
C SER A 31 19.93 45.75 21.02
N GLY A 32 20.26 46.60 20.04
CA GLY A 32 19.76 46.48 18.67
C GLY A 32 20.32 45.30 17.88
N GLN A 33 21.58 44.92 18.13
CA GLN A 33 22.21 43.78 17.45
C GLN A 33 21.62 42.44 17.88
N ALA A 34 21.34 42.26 19.18
CA ALA A 34 20.72 41.05 19.70
C ALA A 34 19.32 40.84 19.10
N HIS A 35 18.50 41.89 19.07
CA HIS A 35 17.12 41.80 18.56
C HIS A 35 17.05 41.55 17.04
N ASN A 36 17.99 42.11 16.26
CA ASN A 36 18.08 41.81 14.83
C ASN A 36 18.49 40.36 14.57
N SER A 37 19.46 39.84 15.34
CA SER A 37 19.89 38.45 15.20
C SER A 37 18.78 37.44 15.53
N GLU A 38 17.95 37.71 16.55
CA GLU A 38 16.80 36.86 16.89
C GLU A 38 15.73 36.86 15.79
N ARG A 39 15.46 38.01 15.18
CA ARG A 39 14.53 38.11 14.05
C ARG A 39 15.02 37.35 12.82
N GLU A 40 16.32 37.45 12.50
CA GLU A 40 16.93 36.70 11.39
C GLU A 40 16.90 35.19 11.62
N HIS A 41 17.19 34.72 12.84
CA HIS A 41 17.09 33.29 13.15
C HIS A 41 15.64 32.79 13.05
N ARG A 42 14.68 33.58 13.55
CA ARG A 42 13.26 33.24 13.50
C ARG A 42 12.74 33.18 12.07
N SER A 43 13.16 34.11 11.19
CA SER A 43 12.75 34.10 9.77
C SER A 43 13.33 32.91 9.00
N GLY A 44 14.57 32.48 9.32
CA GLY A 44 15.17 31.28 8.76
C GLY A 44 14.41 29.99 9.14
N LEU A 45 14.09 29.84 10.42
CA LEU A 45 13.33 28.68 10.92
C LEU A 45 11.89 28.66 10.36
N GLU A 46 11.22 29.82 10.31
CA GLU A 46 9.90 29.97 9.71
C GLU A 46 9.89 29.49 8.25
N SER A 47 10.87 29.95 7.46
CA SER A 47 11.00 29.54 6.05
C SER A 47 11.19 28.03 5.92
N ALA A 48 12.00 27.41 6.79
CA ALA A 48 12.19 25.97 6.80
C ALA A 48 10.88 25.21 7.10
N TYR A 49 10.08 25.65 8.08
CA TYR A 49 8.77 25.06 8.35
C TYR A 49 7.78 25.25 7.19
N ARG A 50 7.75 26.42 6.55
CA ARG A 50 6.91 26.67 5.36
C ARG A 50 7.29 25.75 4.18
N HIS A 51 8.57 25.43 4.02
CA HIS A 51 9.03 24.43 3.05
C HIS A 51 8.55 23.03 3.40
N LEU A 52 8.67 22.60 4.66
CA LEU A 52 8.17 21.29 5.10
C LEU A 52 6.66 21.15 4.91
N LEU A 53 5.92 22.24 5.10
CA LEU A 53 4.49 22.25 4.82
C LEU A 53 4.15 21.95 3.37
N LEU A 54 5.07 22.02 2.39
CA LEU A 54 4.80 21.56 1.02
C LEU A 54 4.31 20.10 0.96
N ALA A 55 4.60 19.29 1.99
CA ALA A 55 4.01 17.95 2.16
C ALA A 55 2.47 17.96 2.29
N TYR A 56 1.83 19.06 2.69
CA TYR A 56 0.38 19.20 2.80
C TYR A 56 -0.29 19.63 1.48
N PRO A 57 -1.59 19.35 1.26
CA PRO A 57 -2.33 19.85 0.11
C PRO A 57 -2.38 21.38 0.07
N PRO A 58 -2.30 22.05 -1.11
CA PRO A 58 -2.30 23.51 -1.22
C PRO A 58 -3.48 24.20 -0.49
N ARG A 59 -4.70 23.67 -0.63
CA ARG A 59 -5.92 24.20 0.04
C ARG A 59 -5.91 24.05 1.57
N TYR A 60 -5.11 23.14 2.10
CA TYR A 60 -4.96 22.98 3.55
C TYR A 60 -3.96 24.00 4.07
N ARG A 61 -2.82 24.13 3.40
CA ARG A 61 -1.77 25.12 3.71
C ARG A 61 -2.30 26.55 3.68
N ALA A 62 -3.09 26.89 2.66
CA ALA A 62 -3.68 28.24 2.56
C ALA A 62 -4.65 28.58 3.70
N ARG A 63 -5.14 27.59 4.45
CA ARG A 63 -6.18 27.77 5.47
C ARG A 63 -5.68 27.59 6.90
N ARG A 64 -4.68 26.73 7.09
CA ARG A 64 -4.13 26.31 8.40
C ARG A 64 -2.60 26.45 8.46
N GLY A 65 -1.95 26.82 7.36
CA GLY A 65 -0.49 26.82 7.27
C GLY A 65 0.16 27.80 8.24
N ASP A 66 -0.36 29.04 8.30
CA ASP A 66 0.17 30.05 9.22
C ASP A 66 -0.06 29.64 10.69
N GLU A 67 -1.24 29.14 11.05
CA GLU A 67 -1.53 28.59 12.40
C GLU A 67 -0.55 27.47 12.80
N ILE A 68 -0.25 26.54 11.88
CA ILE A 68 0.69 25.45 12.14
C ILE A 68 2.10 25.99 12.32
N VAL A 69 2.56 26.91 11.47
CA VAL A 69 3.89 27.52 11.57
C VAL A 69 4.02 28.32 12.86
N ASP A 70 3.01 29.11 13.22
CA ASP A 70 2.98 29.87 14.46
C ASP A 70 3.06 28.97 15.69
N THR A 71 2.32 27.86 15.68
CA THR A 71 2.38 26.86 16.76
C THR A 71 3.77 26.24 16.87
N LEU A 72 4.39 25.84 15.75
CA LEU A 72 5.73 25.27 15.74
C LEU A 72 6.83 26.27 16.16
N LEU A 73 6.68 27.55 15.81
CA LEU A 73 7.60 28.60 16.25
C LEU A 73 7.43 28.91 17.74
N ALA A 74 6.21 28.78 18.28
CA ALA A 74 5.95 28.93 19.70
C ALA A 74 6.53 27.76 20.54
N GLU A 75 6.57 26.55 19.97
CA GLU A 75 7.16 25.37 20.62
C GLU A 75 8.68 25.22 20.42
N ALA A 76 9.27 25.99 19.50
CA ALA A 76 10.70 25.90 19.20
C ALA A 76 11.56 26.30 20.42
N ALA A 77 12.65 25.56 20.67
CA ALA A 77 13.56 25.92 21.76
C ALA A 77 14.27 27.26 21.50
N PRO A 78 14.64 28.01 22.56
CA PRO A 78 15.44 29.22 22.42
C PRO A 78 16.72 28.96 21.60
N GLY A 79 16.91 29.75 20.54
CA GLY A 79 18.07 29.63 19.65
C GLY A 79 17.98 28.51 18.59
N GLN A 80 16.85 27.82 18.45
CA GLN A 80 16.66 26.81 17.41
C GLN A 80 16.70 27.47 16.01
N ARG A 81 17.69 27.09 15.19
CA ARG A 81 17.87 27.61 13.82
C ARG A 81 17.30 26.70 12.73
N PHE A 82 17.16 25.41 13.03
CA PHE A 82 16.66 24.41 12.08
C PHE A 82 15.58 23.55 12.74
N PRO A 83 14.59 23.07 11.96
CA PRO A 83 13.64 22.07 12.44
C PRO A 83 14.38 20.82 12.93
N ARG A 84 13.95 20.27 14.06
CA ARG A 84 14.43 18.99 14.56
C ARG A 84 13.99 17.89 13.60
N LEU A 85 14.80 16.84 13.48
CA LEU A 85 14.46 15.70 12.62
C LEU A 85 13.09 15.08 12.96
N ALA A 86 12.73 15.05 14.26
CA ALA A 86 11.43 14.58 14.70
C ALA A 86 10.27 15.44 14.16
N GLU A 87 10.40 16.77 14.20
CA GLU A 87 9.40 17.72 13.68
C GLU A 87 9.25 17.57 12.16
N VAL A 88 10.38 17.42 11.44
CA VAL A 88 10.41 17.17 9.99
C VAL A 88 9.61 15.91 9.65
N VAL A 89 9.91 14.80 10.32
CA VAL A 89 9.27 13.50 10.07
C VAL A 89 7.78 13.57 10.37
N ASP A 90 7.38 14.18 11.47
CA ASP A 90 5.98 14.27 11.85
C ASP A 90 5.18 15.20 10.92
N LEU A 91 5.73 16.35 10.50
CA LEU A 91 5.08 17.25 9.53
C LEU A 91 4.94 16.62 8.15
N VAL A 92 6.00 16.01 7.63
CA VAL A 92 5.97 15.35 6.32
C VAL A 92 4.95 14.22 6.34
N GLN A 93 4.94 13.42 7.40
CA GLN A 93 3.98 12.32 7.53
C GLN A 93 2.54 12.81 7.66
N ALA A 94 2.27 13.80 8.52
CA ALA A 94 0.93 14.35 8.67
C ALA A 94 0.43 14.99 7.36
N GLY A 95 1.32 15.66 6.61
CA GLY A 95 1.04 16.17 5.28
C GLY A 95 0.71 15.07 4.27
N LEU A 96 1.48 13.98 4.26
CA LEU A 96 1.24 12.81 3.41
C LEU A 96 -0.09 12.12 3.77
N LEU A 97 -0.38 11.93 5.06
CA LEU A 97 -1.64 11.36 5.53
C LEU A 97 -2.84 12.22 5.11
N GLU A 98 -2.73 13.54 5.18
CA GLU A 98 -3.77 14.47 4.72
C GLU A 98 -3.92 14.47 3.20
N ARG A 99 -2.82 14.35 2.44
CA ARG A 99 -2.86 14.16 0.97
C ARG A 99 -3.53 12.85 0.58
N CYS A 100 -3.21 11.77 1.28
CA CYS A 100 -3.84 10.46 1.14
C CYS A 100 -5.27 10.44 1.71
N ARG A 101 -5.70 11.52 2.38
CA ARG A 101 -7.02 11.68 2.99
C ARG A 101 -7.35 10.55 3.98
N VAL A 102 -6.35 10.05 4.71
CA VAL A 102 -6.50 8.89 5.60
C VAL A 102 -7.57 9.14 6.65
N GLY A 103 -7.62 10.34 7.23
CA GLY A 103 -8.65 10.75 8.20
C GLY A 103 -10.05 10.99 7.60
N ARG A 104 -10.19 11.04 6.27
CA ARG A 104 -11.49 11.24 5.61
C ARG A 104 -12.16 9.93 5.20
N VAL A 105 -11.38 8.85 5.12
CA VAL A 105 -11.89 7.51 4.83
C VAL A 105 -12.36 6.90 6.15
N PRO A 106 -13.67 6.66 6.34
CA PRO A 106 -14.19 6.12 7.59
C PRO A 106 -13.47 4.83 7.99
N GLY A 107 -12.99 4.77 9.24
CA GLY A 107 -12.33 3.63 9.86
C GLY A 107 -10.99 3.18 9.28
N LEU A 108 -10.45 3.85 8.25
CA LEU A 108 -9.11 3.54 7.75
C LEU A 108 -8.04 3.79 8.81
N ALA A 109 -8.17 4.89 9.58
CA ALA A 109 -7.27 5.20 10.70
C ALA A 109 -7.28 4.10 11.77
N GLY A 110 -8.46 3.70 12.26
CA GLY A 110 -8.61 2.60 13.21
C GLY A 110 -8.11 1.28 12.66
N GLY A 111 -8.34 1.03 11.37
CA GLY A 111 -7.81 -0.14 10.66
C GLY A 111 -6.29 -0.18 10.55
N LEU A 112 -5.64 0.95 10.28
CA LEU A 112 -4.17 1.05 10.29
C LEU A 112 -3.61 0.77 11.68
N ILE A 113 -4.20 1.36 12.73
CA ILE A 113 -3.81 1.10 14.12
C ILE A 113 -3.95 -0.39 14.45
N ALA A 114 -5.08 -1.00 14.07
CA ALA A 114 -5.33 -2.42 14.30
C ALA A 114 -4.42 -3.34 13.47
N ALA A 115 -4.01 -2.92 12.27
CA ALA A 115 -3.15 -3.69 11.39
C ALA A 115 -1.67 -3.62 11.78
N ALA A 116 -1.22 -2.52 12.37
CA ALA A 116 0.19 -2.26 12.63
C ALA A 116 0.94 -3.36 13.40
N PRO A 117 0.43 -3.88 14.54
CA PRO A 117 1.16 -4.92 15.27
C PRO A 117 1.29 -6.21 14.44
N THR A 118 0.24 -6.61 13.73
CA THR A 118 0.28 -7.79 12.86
C THR A 118 1.18 -7.58 11.65
N GLY A 119 1.16 -6.38 11.04
CA GLY A 119 2.05 -6.05 9.93
C GLY A 119 3.52 -6.16 10.35
N LEU A 120 3.89 -5.59 11.50
CA LEU A 120 5.25 -5.72 12.03
C LEU A 120 5.61 -7.18 12.36
N ALA A 121 4.70 -7.92 12.98
CA ALA A 121 4.88 -9.34 13.28
C ALA A 121 5.11 -10.18 12.02
N LEU A 122 4.33 -9.95 10.96
CA LEU A 122 4.51 -10.62 9.67
C LEU A 122 5.85 -10.26 9.04
N ALA A 123 6.22 -8.97 8.99
CA ALA A 123 7.50 -8.55 8.42
C ALA A 123 8.70 -9.17 9.17
N ALA A 124 8.71 -9.09 10.50
CA ALA A 124 9.78 -9.64 11.32
C ALA A 124 9.81 -11.18 11.31
N GLY A 125 8.66 -11.85 11.31
CA GLY A 125 8.58 -13.31 11.25
C GLY A 125 9.05 -13.87 9.90
N ILE A 126 8.69 -13.21 8.80
CA ILE A 126 9.23 -13.52 7.46
C ILE A 126 10.74 -13.33 7.46
N ALA A 127 11.24 -12.19 7.95
CA ALA A 127 12.68 -11.91 8.04
C ALA A 127 13.44 -12.97 8.87
N ALA A 128 12.90 -13.36 10.03
CA ALA A 128 13.47 -14.40 10.88
C ALA A 128 13.58 -15.75 10.14
N PHE A 129 12.51 -16.16 9.47
CA PHE A 129 12.48 -17.41 8.71
C PHE A 129 13.52 -17.39 7.58
N LEU A 130 13.59 -16.31 6.80
CA LEU A 130 14.54 -16.20 5.68
C LEU A 130 15.99 -16.20 6.16
N TRP A 131 16.29 -15.41 7.19
CA TRP A 131 17.63 -15.37 7.79
C TRP A 131 18.04 -16.75 8.27
N TRP A 132 17.19 -17.43 9.05
CA TRP A 132 17.53 -18.72 9.65
C TRP A 132 17.57 -19.87 8.63
N ARG A 133 16.52 -20.02 7.81
CA ARG A 133 16.31 -21.24 7.00
C ARG A 133 16.84 -21.13 5.58
N VAL A 134 16.94 -19.93 5.02
CA VAL A 134 17.36 -19.75 3.62
C VAL A 134 18.81 -19.34 3.56
N GLU A 135 19.15 -18.22 4.21
CA GLU A 135 20.51 -17.68 4.21
C GLU A 135 21.42 -18.50 5.14
N GLY A 136 20.93 -18.88 6.32
CA GLY A 136 21.69 -19.68 7.29
C GLY A 136 22.00 -21.10 6.83
N ALA A 137 21.08 -21.78 6.12
CA ALA A 137 21.32 -23.12 5.60
C ALA A 137 22.38 -23.12 4.48
N SER A 138 22.31 -22.12 3.60
CA SER A 138 23.28 -21.95 2.51
C SER A 138 24.71 -21.78 3.01
N ALA A 139 24.91 -21.15 4.17
CA ALA A 139 26.23 -21.00 4.79
C ALA A 139 26.81 -22.32 5.33
N VAL A 140 25.95 -23.21 5.87
CA VAL A 140 26.38 -24.51 6.42
C VAL A 140 26.70 -25.49 5.30
N ASP A 141 25.87 -25.55 4.26
CA ASP A 141 26.09 -26.42 3.10
C ASP A 141 27.35 -26.02 2.32
N ALA A 142 27.61 -24.71 2.19
CA ALA A 142 28.85 -24.19 1.61
C ALA A 142 30.11 -24.59 2.40
N ALA A 143 29.99 -24.80 3.72
CA ALA A 143 31.10 -25.24 4.56
C ALA A 143 31.35 -26.76 4.52
N ALA A 144 30.37 -27.57 4.08
CA ALA A 144 30.42 -29.03 4.16
C ALA A 144 30.88 -29.73 2.85
N GLY A 145 30.93 -29.02 1.72
CA GLY A 145 31.27 -29.59 0.40
C GLY A 145 32.76 -29.44 0.02
N PRO A 146 33.41 -30.49 -0.53
CA PRO A 146 34.77 -30.37 -1.08
C PRO A 146 34.76 -29.44 -2.29
N SER A 147 35.37 -28.27 -2.12
CA SER A 147 35.40 -27.16 -3.07
C SER A 147 36.25 -27.53 -4.29
N THR A 148 35.67 -28.19 -5.30
CA THR A 148 36.43 -28.64 -6.49
C THR A 148 36.49 -27.62 -7.64
N ALA A 149 35.97 -26.40 -7.47
CA ALA A 149 36.25 -25.30 -8.39
C ALA A 149 36.17 -23.98 -7.63
N ALA A 150 37.05 -23.05 -7.99
CA ALA A 150 37.34 -21.77 -7.33
C ALA A 150 36.19 -20.75 -7.37
N THR A 151 35.00 -21.11 -6.88
CA THR A 151 33.99 -20.12 -6.48
C THR A 151 34.40 -19.56 -5.12
N PRO A 152 34.57 -18.22 -4.99
CA PRO A 152 35.05 -17.60 -3.76
C PRO A 152 34.17 -17.99 -2.58
N VAL A 153 34.81 -18.69 -1.63
CA VAL A 153 34.24 -19.17 -0.37
C VAL A 153 33.92 -17.97 0.54
N GLY A 154 32.68 -17.86 1.03
CA GLY A 154 32.42 -17.34 2.37
C GLY A 154 31.54 -16.10 2.56
N GLY A 155 30.91 -15.54 1.53
CA GLY A 155 29.96 -14.42 1.68
C GLY A 155 28.49 -14.89 1.65
N PRO A 156 27.55 -14.24 2.36
CA PRO A 156 26.14 -14.47 2.13
C PRO A 156 25.83 -14.28 0.64
N GLY A 157 25.17 -15.25 0.01
CA GLY A 157 24.88 -15.24 -1.42
C GLY A 157 24.02 -14.04 -1.86
N THR A 158 23.40 -13.34 -0.91
CA THR A 158 22.57 -12.16 -1.13
C THR A 158 22.80 -11.06 -0.08
N LEU A 159 22.39 -9.82 -0.36
CA LEU A 159 22.30 -8.73 0.64
C LEU A 159 20.98 -8.78 1.47
N GLY A 160 20.17 -9.83 1.29
CA GLY A 160 18.93 -10.06 2.03
C GLY A 160 19.09 -10.01 3.56
N PRO A 161 20.13 -10.62 4.16
CA PRO A 161 20.36 -10.59 5.60
C PRO A 161 20.28 -9.18 6.18
N ILE A 162 20.88 -8.16 5.55
CA ILE A 162 20.88 -6.79 6.08
C ILE A 162 19.45 -6.26 6.29
N ALA A 163 18.56 -6.49 5.32
CA ALA A 163 17.16 -6.12 5.45
C ALA A 163 16.45 -6.93 6.54
N TYR A 164 16.73 -8.22 6.64
CA TYR A 164 16.11 -9.10 7.63
C TYR A 164 16.53 -8.72 9.06
N ALA A 165 17.81 -8.48 9.32
CA ALA A 165 18.30 -8.00 10.61
C ALA A 165 17.63 -6.68 11.01
N ALA A 166 17.47 -5.74 10.07
CA ALA A 166 16.78 -4.48 10.35
C ALA A 166 15.32 -4.70 10.80
N TRP A 167 14.59 -5.64 10.20
CA TRP A 167 13.22 -5.99 10.64
C TRP A 167 13.17 -6.64 12.02
N LEU A 168 14.14 -7.51 12.34
CA LEU A 168 14.23 -8.13 13.67
C LEU A 168 14.54 -7.09 14.75
N LEU A 169 15.47 -6.17 14.47
CA LEU A 169 15.78 -5.04 15.33
C LEU A 169 14.58 -4.11 15.50
N ALA A 170 13.81 -3.85 14.43
CA ALA A 170 12.60 -3.05 14.52
C ALA A 170 11.53 -3.69 15.42
N ALA A 171 11.33 -5.00 15.34
CA ALA A 171 10.42 -5.73 16.22
C ALA A 171 10.88 -5.70 17.69
N GLY A 172 12.18 -5.95 17.95
CA GLY A 172 12.75 -5.87 19.30
C GLY A 172 12.68 -4.47 19.89
N ALA A 173 13.05 -3.45 19.10
CA ALA A 173 12.94 -2.04 19.47
C ALA A 173 11.48 -1.68 19.80
N ARG A 174 10.52 -2.15 19.00
CA ARG A 174 9.10 -1.87 19.26
C ARG A 174 8.56 -2.54 20.52
N ALA A 175 9.15 -3.66 20.93
CA ALA A 175 8.79 -4.37 22.15
C ALA A 175 9.32 -3.68 23.41
N VAL A 176 10.56 -3.17 23.37
CA VAL A 176 11.29 -2.70 24.57
C VAL A 176 11.36 -1.17 24.68
N LEU A 177 11.54 -0.47 23.55
CA LEU A 177 11.82 0.96 23.54
C LEU A 177 10.54 1.83 23.57
N PRO A 178 10.67 3.12 23.90
CA PRO A 178 9.61 4.11 23.71
C PRO A 178 9.03 4.08 22.29
N ALA A 179 7.75 4.42 22.16
CA ALA A 179 7.00 4.32 20.91
C ALA A 179 7.67 5.10 19.75
N ALA A 180 8.28 6.25 20.05
CA ALA A 180 9.01 7.06 19.06
C ALA A 180 10.23 6.31 18.50
N LEU A 181 11.05 5.70 19.35
CA LEU A 181 12.23 4.93 18.92
C LEU A 181 11.84 3.64 18.20
N GLY A 182 10.80 2.94 18.67
CA GLY A 182 10.25 1.78 17.97
C GLY A 182 9.76 2.12 16.55
N ARG A 183 9.07 3.26 16.39
CA ARG A 183 8.64 3.76 15.06
C ARG A 183 9.83 4.13 14.17
N PHE A 184 10.84 4.80 14.74
CA PHE A 184 12.07 5.11 14.02
C PHE A 184 12.75 3.84 13.50
N ALA A 185 12.84 2.78 14.31
CA ALA A 185 13.41 1.50 13.89
C ALA A 185 12.64 0.85 12.73
N ILE A 186 11.30 0.93 12.72
CA ILE A 186 10.47 0.47 11.59
C ILE A 186 10.79 1.27 10.32
N ALA A 187 10.93 2.59 10.43
CA ALA A 187 11.27 3.45 9.30
C ALA A 187 12.66 3.10 8.73
N VAL A 188 13.65 2.88 9.59
CA VAL A 188 14.99 2.43 9.18
C VAL A 188 14.91 1.09 8.46
N ALA A 189 14.19 0.10 9.01
CA ALA A 189 14.03 -1.20 8.36
C ALA A 189 13.36 -1.12 6.98
N LEU A 190 12.36 -0.25 6.84
CA LEU A 190 11.70 0.01 5.57
C LEU A 190 12.66 0.64 4.55
N VAL A 191 13.40 1.69 4.94
CA VAL A 191 14.39 2.34 4.08
C VAL A 191 15.48 1.35 3.66
N THR A 192 16.02 0.57 4.60
CA THR A 192 17.00 -0.48 4.31
C THR A 192 16.45 -1.46 3.27
N THR A 193 15.21 -1.93 3.43
CA THR A 193 14.56 -2.86 2.49
C THR A 193 14.46 -2.27 1.08
N VAL A 194 14.09 -0.99 0.96
CA VAL A 194 13.97 -0.30 -0.34
C VAL A 194 15.33 -0.05 -0.98
N VAL A 195 16.33 0.36 -0.20
CA VAL A 195 17.69 0.71 -0.69
C VAL A 195 18.48 -0.53 -1.11
N VAL A 196 18.23 -1.69 -0.50
CA VAL A 196 18.91 -2.94 -0.87
C VAL A 196 18.71 -3.28 -2.36
N VAL A 197 17.52 -3.01 -2.93
CA VAL A 197 17.21 -3.32 -4.35
C VAL A 197 18.12 -2.59 -5.35
N PRO A 198 18.21 -1.24 -5.37
CA PRO A 198 19.08 -0.52 -6.30
C PRO A 198 20.56 -0.75 -6.03
N VAL A 199 20.97 -0.96 -4.77
CA VAL A 199 22.38 -1.27 -4.42
C VAL A 199 22.78 -2.63 -5.01
N LEU A 200 21.89 -3.62 -4.99
CA LEU A 200 22.11 -4.90 -5.67
C LEU A 200 22.08 -4.78 -7.19
N ALA A 201 21.25 -3.88 -7.73
CA ALA A 201 21.23 -3.65 -9.17
C ALA A 201 22.53 -3.04 -9.69
N SER A 202 23.26 -2.29 -8.85
CA SER A 202 24.52 -1.63 -9.21
C SER A 202 25.78 -2.42 -8.82
N THR A 203 25.65 -3.54 -8.10
CA THR A 203 26.80 -4.34 -7.66
C THR A 203 26.81 -5.71 -8.34
N PRO A 204 27.98 -6.24 -8.72
CA PRO A 204 28.12 -7.61 -9.24
C PRO A 204 27.98 -8.68 -8.13
N LEU A 205 27.56 -8.29 -6.93
CA LEU A 205 27.56 -9.11 -5.73
C LEU A 205 26.27 -9.93 -5.64
N GLY A 206 26.35 -11.18 -6.09
CA GLY A 206 25.47 -12.26 -5.65
C GLY A 206 24.09 -12.35 -6.29
N GLU A 207 23.36 -13.39 -5.88
CA GLU A 207 21.97 -13.59 -6.26
C GLU A 207 21.08 -12.53 -5.62
N ARG A 208 20.05 -12.10 -6.36
CA ARG A 208 19.14 -11.08 -5.85
C ARG A 208 18.19 -11.71 -4.83
N PRO A 209 18.05 -11.15 -3.62
CA PRO A 209 16.98 -11.52 -2.71
C PRO A 209 15.63 -11.33 -3.45
N PRO A 210 14.65 -12.19 -3.16
CA PRO A 210 13.44 -12.29 -3.96
C PRO A 210 12.66 -10.98 -3.85
N LEU A 211 12.62 -10.21 -4.95
CA LEU A 211 12.04 -8.87 -5.02
C LEU A 211 10.65 -8.82 -4.37
N TRP A 212 9.83 -9.82 -4.65
CA TRP A 212 8.47 -9.90 -4.14
C TRP A 212 8.37 -10.05 -2.62
N VAL A 213 9.35 -10.71 -2.00
CA VAL A 213 9.41 -10.81 -0.55
C VAL A 213 9.83 -9.47 0.03
N LEU A 214 10.80 -8.78 -0.58
CA LEU A 214 11.17 -7.42 -0.19
C LEU A 214 9.99 -6.45 -0.36
N MET A 215 9.21 -6.58 -1.43
CA MET A 215 7.97 -5.83 -1.63
C MET A 215 6.98 -6.12 -0.51
N ALA A 216 6.73 -7.39 -0.18
CA ALA A 216 5.81 -7.75 0.90
C ALA A 216 6.27 -7.23 2.26
N LEU A 217 7.57 -7.37 2.59
CA LEU A 217 8.18 -6.77 3.79
C LEU A 217 7.98 -5.26 3.82
N ALA A 218 8.22 -4.56 2.70
CA ALA A 218 8.00 -3.13 2.60
C ALA A 218 6.51 -2.76 2.77
N GLY A 219 5.59 -3.53 2.16
CA GLY A 219 4.15 -3.32 2.30
C GLY A 219 3.66 -3.49 3.74
N PHE A 220 4.05 -4.57 4.41
CA PHE A 220 3.76 -4.76 5.84
C PHE A 220 4.41 -3.68 6.71
N GLY A 221 5.63 -3.28 6.37
CA GLY A 221 6.37 -2.19 6.99
C GLY A 221 5.67 -0.85 6.90
N ILE A 222 5.14 -0.49 5.74
CA ILE A 222 4.35 0.73 5.52
C ILE A 222 3.09 0.69 6.38
N VAL A 223 2.37 -0.44 6.41
CA VAL A 223 1.18 -0.59 7.26
C VAL A 223 1.53 -0.41 8.75
N ALA A 224 2.63 -1.02 9.21
CA ALA A 224 3.12 -0.88 10.57
C ALA A 224 3.55 0.57 10.91
N LEU A 225 4.28 1.22 10.00
CA LEU A 225 4.76 2.59 10.17
C LEU A 225 3.60 3.59 10.21
N LEU A 226 2.63 3.45 9.29
CA LEU A 226 1.46 4.33 9.23
C LEU A 226 0.55 4.12 10.44
N GLY A 227 0.29 2.89 10.86
CA GLY A 227 -0.59 2.63 12.01
C GLY A 227 0.02 2.96 13.38
N THR A 228 1.33 3.22 13.45
CA THR A 228 2.01 3.72 14.66
C THR A 228 2.16 5.25 14.67
N ALA A 229 1.52 5.96 13.75
CA ALA A 229 1.53 7.41 13.69
C ALA A 229 0.83 8.05 14.91
N PRO A 230 1.45 9.03 15.59
CA PRO A 230 0.86 9.75 16.73
C PRO A 230 -0.49 10.39 16.39
N GLY A 231 -0.62 10.93 15.17
CA GLY A 231 -1.81 11.65 14.72
C GLY A 231 -3.04 10.77 14.45
N LEU A 232 -2.95 9.44 14.53
CA LEU A 232 -4.11 8.56 14.34
C LEU A 232 -4.91 8.33 15.63
N GLY A 233 -4.45 8.84 16.77
CA GLY A 233 -5.14 8.67 18.06
C GLY A 233 -4.89 7.32 18.71
N ALA A 234 -3.81 6.63 18.33
CA ALA A 234 -3.38 5.42 19.04
C ALA A 234 -2.90 5.81 20.45
N GLY A 235 -3.54 5.27 21.49
CA GLY A 235 -3.04 5.37 22.86
C GLY A 235 -1.66 4.71 23.01
N PRO A 236 -0.95 4.98 24.12
CA PRO A 236 0.33 4.33 24.39
C PRO A 236 0.15 2.80 24.38
N PRO A 237 1.01 2.06 23.67
CA PRO A 237 0.87 0.61 23.56
C PRO A 237 1.10 -0.04 24.93
N THR A 238 0.14 -0.86 25.37
CA THR A 238 0.25 -1.68 26.58
C THR A 238 1.40 -2.69 26.44
N ALA A 239 1.96 -3.13 27.57
CA ALA A 239 3.04 -4.13 27.57
C ALA A 239 2.62 -5.42 26.85
N GLU A 240 1.36 -5.85 27.04
CA GLU A 240 0.78 -6.99 26.34
C GLU A 240 0.78 -6.79 24.82
N ALA A 241 0.33 -5.63 24.33
CA ALA A 241 0.32 -5.33 22.90
C ALA A 241 1.74 -5.32 22.28
N ARG A 242 2.75 -4.92 23.07
CA ARG A 242 4.16 -4.97 22.66
C ARG A 242 4.67 -6.41 22.53
N LEU A 243 4.40 -7.25 23.52
CA LEU A 243 4.83 -8.65 23.55
C LEU A 243 4.11 -9.49 22.50
N CYS A 244 2.83 -9.23 22.25
CA CYS A 244 2.05 -9.90 21.19
C CYS A 244 2.66 -9.72 19.80
N GLY A 245 3.29 -8.57 19.51
CA GLY A 245 3.98 -8.35 18.24
C GLY A 245 5.20 -9.26 18.07
N ALA A 246 6.03 -9.37 19.10
CA ALA A 246 7.21 -10.25 19.09
C ALA A 246 6.81 -11.73 19.07
N ALA A 247 5.83 -12.13 19.88
CA ALA A 247 5.29 -13.48 19.88
C ALA A 247 4.68 -13.86 18.51
N GLY A 248 3.98 -12.92 17.88
CA GLY A 248 3.45 -13.09 16.52
C GLY A 248 4.56 -13.32 15.49
N ALA A 249 5.67 -12.59 15.57
CA ALA A 249 6.82 -12.80 14.68
C ALA A 249 7.43 -14.20 14.83
N VAL A 250 7.60 -14.67 16.07
CA VAL A 250 8.06 -16.03 16.36
C VAL A 250 7.07 -17.07 15.81
N ALA A 251 5.77 -16.87 16.04
CA ALA A 251 4.74 -17.77 15.54
C ALA A 251 4.77 -17.89 14.01
N VAL A 252 4.92 -16.77 13.29
CA VAL A 252 5.06 -16.76 11.82
C VAL A 252 6.30 -17.56 11.40
N ALA A 253 7.46 -17.29 11.99
CA ALA A 253 8.71 -17.96 11.64
C ALA A 253 8.65 -19.48 11.89
N VAL A 254 8.12 -19.90 13.04
CA VAL A 254 7.95 -21.30 13.42
C VAL A 254 6.95 -21.99 12.49
N CYS A 255 5.77 -21.41 12.28
CA CYS A 255 4.76 -21.98 11.37
C CYS A 255 5.31 -22.15 9.95
N THR A 256 6.05 -21.16 9.44
CA THR A 256 6.67 -21.27 8.11
C THR A 256 7.75 -22.36 8.08
N SER A 257 8.54 -22.51 9.14
CA SER A 257 9.53 -23.58 9.26
C SER A 257 8.88 -24.97 9.31
N THR A 258 7.82 -25.14 10.11
CA THR A 258 7.07 -26.40 10.19
C THR A 258 6.45 -26.75 8.84
N LEU A 259 5.86 -25.77 8.15
CA LEU A 259 5.33 -25.96 6.81
C LEU A 259 6.44 -26.30 5.80
N ALA A 260 7.65 -25.75 5.97
CA ALA A 260 8.79 -26.08 5.13
C ALA A 260 9.26 -27.53 5.28
N GLN A 261 9.07 -28.12 6.46
CA GLN A 261 9.41 -29.51 6.74
C GLN A 261 8.33 -30.49 6.24
N SER A 262 7.04 -30.10 6.34
CA SER A 262 5.93 -30.97 5.96
C SER A 262 5.56 -30.89 4.47
N TRP A 263 5.81 -29.75 3.82
CA TRP A 263 5.44 -29.52 2.42
C TRP A 263 6.67 -29.57 1.52
N VAL A 264 6.97 -30.77 1.02
CA VAL A 264 8.02 -31.00 0.01
C VAL A 264 7.51 -30.44 -1.33
N VAL A 265 7.98 -29.25 -1.68
CA VAL A 265 7.71 -28.62 -2.98
C VAL A 265 8.89 -28.94 -3.89
N ASN A 266 8.61 -29.28 -5.15
CA ASN A 266 9.63 -29.57 -6.16
C ASN A 266 10.65 -28.40 -6.21
N PRO A 267 11.96 -28.64 -6.00
CA PRO A 267 12.96 -27.60 -5.74
C PRO A 267 13.32 -26.71 -6.93
N ALA A 268 12.51 -26.67 -7.99
CA ALA A 268 12.75 -25.82 -9.15
C ALA A 268 12.67 -24.33 -8.77
N GLY A 269 13.81 -23.75 -8.41
CA GLY A 269 14.02 -22.34 -8.08
C GLY A 269 14.31 -22.10 -6.59
N TYR A 270 15.48 -21.52 -6.30
CA TYR A 270 16.02 -21.24 -4.95
C TYR A 270 15.01 -20.58 -3.99
N TYR A 271 14.17 -19.65 -4.48
CA TYR A 271 13.17 -18.97 -3.65
C TYR A 271 11.71 -19.39 -3.87
N GLY A 272 11.40 -20.19 -4.89
CA GLY A 272 10.01 -20.49 -5.28
C GLY A 272 9.21 -21.16 -4.15
N ALA A 273 9.76 -22.25 -3.60
CA ALA A 273 9.17 -22.96 -2.47
C ALA A 273 9.12 -22.13 -1.18
N THR A 274 10.14 -21.30 -0.95
CA THR A 274 10.25 -20.42 0.22
C THR A 274 9.12 -19.39 0.24
N ILE A 275 8.93 -18.69 -0.87
CA ILE A 275 7.82 -17.75 -1.03
C ILE A 275 6.50 -18.49 -0.84
N ALA A 276 6.40 -19.73 -1.31
CA ALA A 276 5.21 -20.53 -1.18
C ALA A 276 4.72 -20.75 0.24
N ARG A 277 5.66 -21.18 1.08
CA ARG A 277 5.40 -21.47 2.48
C ARG A 277 5.13 -20.19 3.26
N VAL A 278 5.91 -19.14 2.99
CA VAL A 278 5.71 -17.82 3.60
C VAL A 278 4.32 -17.27 3.26
N GLY A 279 3.93 -17.30 1.99
CA GLY A 279 2.63 -16.83 1.52
C GLY A 279 1.47 -17.56 2.17
N ALA A 280 1.54 -18.89 2.29
CA ALA A 280 0.51 -19.68 2.96
C ALA A 280 0.30 -19.28 4.44
N VAL A 281 1.39 -19.10 5.21
CA VAL A 281 1.31 -18.68 6.61
C VAL A 281 0.74 -17.27 6.74
N VAL A 282 1.21 -16.35 5.92
CA VAL A 282 0.75 -14.95 5.91
C VAL A 282 -0.73 -14.86 5.54
N VAL A 283 -1.16 -15.59 4.52
CA VAL A 283 -2.57 -15.68 4.12
C VAL A 283 -3.42 -16.28 5.24
N GLY A 284 -2.93 -17.32 5.92
CA GLY A 284 -3.59 -17.88 7.10
C GLY A 284 -3.79 -16.86 8.21
N ALA A 285 -2.78 -16.04 8.50
CA ALA A 285 -2.86 -14.97 9.50
C ALA A 285 -3.89 -13.88 9.11
N VAL A 286 -3.90 -13.45 7.85
CA VAL A 286 -4.88 -12.46 7.34
C VAL A 286 -6.30 -13.06 7.34
N ALA A 287 -6.46 -14.32 6.96
CA ALA A 287 -7.74 -15.01 7.00
C ALA A 287 -8.27 -15.15 8.43
N ALA A 288 -7.41 -15.47 9.41
CA ALA A 288 -7.78 -15.49 10.81
C ALA A 288 -8.30 -14.12 11.30
N LEU A 289 -7.64 -13.03 10.93
CA LEU A 289 -8.13 -11.67 11.23
C LEU A 289 -9.50 -11.39 10.60
N ALA A 290 -9.71 -11.79 9.35
CA ALA A 290 -10.99 -11.63 8.66
C ALA A 290 -12.10 -12.45 9.32
N VAL A 291 -11.82 -13.69 9.74
CA VAL A 291 -12.76 -14.57 10.47
C VAL A 291 -13.11 -13.98 11.82
N ILE A 292 -12.13 -13.48 12.59
CA ILE A 292 -12.36 -12.81 13.87
C ILE A 292 -13.23 -11.56 13.67
N ALA A 293 -12.98 -10.78 12.61
CA ALA A 293 -13.79 -9.61 12.28
C ALA A 293 -15.22 -9.99 11.91
N ALA A 294 -15.41 -11.04 11.09
CA ALA A 294 -16.72 -11.57 10.75
C ALA A 294 -17.47 -12.07 12.01
N PHE A 295 -16.80 -12.82 12.89
CA PHE A 295 -17.36 -13.28 14.16
C PHE A 295 -17.82 -12.11 15.04
N HIS A 296 -17.01 -11.06 15.15
CA HIS A 296 -17.41 -9.83 15.85
C HIS A 296 -18.66 -9.20 15.24
N LEU A 297 -18.75 -9.16 13.92
CA LEU A 297 -19.92 -8.63 13.24
C LEU A 297 -21.18 -9.45 13.54
N PHE A 298 -21.09 -10.78 13.51
CA PHE A 298 -22.20 -11.67 13.87
C PHE A 298 -22.69 -11.49 15.31
N HIS A 299 -21.80 -11.10 16.22
CA HIS A 299 -22.12 -10.84 17.63
C HIS A 299 -22.46 -9.37 17.92
N GLY A 300 -22.67 -8.54 16.89
CA GLY A 300 -23.01 -7.12 17.07
C GLY A 300 -21.89 -6.25 17.66
N ARG A 301 -20.65 -6.76 17.69
CA ARG A 301 -19.47 -6.03 18.18
C ARG A 301 -18.88 -5.14 17.07
N PRO A 302 -18.15 -4.06 17.42
CA PRO A 302 -17.42 -3.28 16.43
C PRO A 302 -16.38 -4.16 15.73
N ALA A 303 -16.55 -4.36 14.43
CA ALA A 303 -15.68 -5.17 13.57
C ALA A 303 -14.98 -4.35 12.48
N HIS A 304 -15.39 -3.10 12.30
CA HIS A 304 -15.03 -2.29 11.14
C HIS A 304 -13.51 -2.07 11.01
N ASP A 305 -12.84 -1.73 12.10
CA ASP A 305 -11.39 -1.51 12.11
C ASP A 305 -10.64 -2.83 11.82
N ARG A 306 -11.17 -3.97 12.25
CA ARG A 306 -10.56 -5.28 11.98
C ARG A 306 -10.74 -5.72 10.52
N LEU A 307 -11.88 -5.40 9.92
CA LEU A 307 -12.10 -5.62 8.48
C LEU A 307 -11.13 -4.75 7.65
N TRP A 308 -10.93 -3.50 8.05
CA TRP A 308 -9.90 -2.65 7.45
C TRP A 308 -8.50 -3.22 7.65
N ALA A 309 -8.19 -3.71 8.85
CA ALA A 309 -6.89 -4.30 9.11
C ALA A 309 -6.62 -5.54 8.25
N ALA A 310 -7.60 -6.43 8.13
CA ALA A 310 -7.51 -7.59 7.25
C ALA A 310 -7.33 -7.18 5.78
N ALA A 311 -8.05 -6.16 5.30
CA ALA A 311 -7.87 -5.63 3.95
C ALA A 311 -6.47 -5.03 3.75
N LEU A 312 -5.98 -4.19 4.68
CA LEU A 312 -4.67 -3.55 4.63
C LEU A 312 -3.52 -4.55 4.57
N LEU A 313 -3.60 -5.62 5.37
CA LEU A 313 -2.60 -6.69 5.39
C LEU A 313 -2.77 -7.66 4.23
N GLY A 314 -4.01 -7.82 3.73
CA GLY A 314 -4.33 -8.64 2.56
C GLY A 314 -3.64 -8.17 1.28
N LEU A 315 -3.33 -6.87 1.16
CA LEU A 315 -2.62 -6.33 0.01
C LEU A 315 -1.20 -6.92 -0.13
N PRO A 316 -0.26 -6.69 0.83
CA PRO A 316 1.07 -7.32 0.77
C PRO A 316 1.03 -8.84 0.91
N ALA A 317 0.04 -9.42 1.61
CA ALA A 317 -0.16 -10.87 1.64
C ALA A 317 -0.46 -11.45 0.25
N GLY A 318 -1.24 -10.73 -0.56
CA GLY A 318 -1.54 -11.10 -1.94
C GLY A 318 -0.32 -11.14 -2.86
N TRP A 319 0.75 -10.41 -2.52
CA TRP A 319 2.02 -10.44 -3.27
C TRP A 319 2.86 -11.68 -2.96
N LEU A 320 2.60 -12.26 -1.79
CA LEU A 320 3.15 -13.52 -1.38
C LEU A 320 2.32 -14.68 -1.93
N GLY A 321 0.99 -14.59 -2.03
CA GLY A 321 0.13 -15.54 -2.77
C GLY A 321 0.09 -16.98 -2.22
N PRO A 322 -0.84 -17.86 -2.65
CA PRO A 322 -0.75 -19.29 -2.35
C PRO A 322 -0.44 -20.10 -3.62
N PHE A 323 0.24 -21.21 -3.42
CA PHE A 323 1.04 -21.86 -4.44
C PHE A 323 0.68 -23.32 -4.56
N THR A 324 0.46 -23.74 -5.78
CA THR A 324 0.71 -25.10 -6.19
C THR A 324 1.61 -24.96 -7.42
N GLY A 325 2.83 -25.48 -7.42
CA GLY A 325 3.07 -26.91 -7.27
C GLY A 325 2.48 -27.58 -8.50
N THR A 326 3.20 -27.55 -9.62
CA THR A 326 2.93 -28.38 -10.80
C THR A 326 1.46 -28.45 -11.24
N ALA A 327 0.71 -27.35 -11.24
CA ALA A 327 -0.50 -27.30 -12.06
C ALA A 327 -0.03 -27.59 -13.48
N VAL A 328 -0.36 -28.79 -13.99
CA VAL A 328 0.11 -29.36 -15.24
C VAL A 328 0.12 -28.24 -16.27
N ALA A 329 1.32 -27.78 -16.64
CA ALA A 329 1.49 -26.70 -17.59
C ALA A 329 0.89 -27.17 -18.90
N SER A 330 -0.39 -26.87 -19.11
CA SER A 330 -0.97 -27.02 -20.43
C SER A 330 -0.28 -25.97 -21.28
N PRO A 331 0.42 -26.34 -22.37
CA PRO A 331 1.10 -25.39 -23.25
C PRO A 331 0.15 -24.37 -23.87
N HIS A 332 -1.16 -24.54 -23.70
CA HIS A 332 -2.21 -23.68 -24.23
C HIS A 332 -2.91 -22.84 -23.15
N ALA A 333 -2.63 -23.05 -21.86
CA ALA A 333 -3.21 -22.22 -20.80
C ALA A 333 -2.37 -20.94 -20.62
N PRO A 334 -2.99 -19.76 -20.51
CA PRO A 334 -2.25 -18.53 -20.35
C PRO A 334 -1.54 -18.53 -18.99
N HIS A 335 -0.21 -18.65 -19.03
CA HIS A 335 0.65 -18.47 -17.88
C HIS A 335 0.85 -16.99 -17.63
N PHE A 336 -0.12 -16.39 -16.94
CA PHE A 336 -0.05 -14.99 -16.53
C PHE A 336 1.04 -14.71 -15.47
N GLY A 337 1.71 -15.77 -15.00
CA GLY A 337 2.81 -15.70 -14.07
C GLY A 337 2.41 -15.10 -12.72
N ARG A 338 3.43 -14.82 -11.91
CA ARG A 338 3.28 -14.26 -10.57
C ARG A 338 2.71 -12.84 -10.57
N PHE A 339 2.94 -12.08 -11.63
CA PHE A 339 2.55 -10.68 -11.69
C PHE A 339 1.02 -10.49 -11.76
N ALA A 340 0.32 -11.27 -12.56
CA ALA A 340 -1.15 -11.16 -12.67
C ALA A 340 -1.87 -11.54 -11.40
N GLN A 341 -1.33 -12.53 -10.70
CA GLN A 341 -1.75 -12.95 -9.39
C GLN A 341 -1.70 -11.80 -8.37
N VAL A 342 -0.55 -11.11 -8.30
CA VAL A 342 -0.35 -9.91 -7.47
C VAL A 342 -1.35 -8.82 -7.85
N LEU A 343 -1.55 -8.56 -9.14
CA LEU A 343 -2.50 -7.56 -9.63
C LEU A 343 -3.93 -7.89 -9.24
N LEU A 344 -4.38 -9.14 -9.43
CA LEU A 344 -5.70 -9.58 -9.06
C LEU A 344 -5.93 -9.42 -7.55
N ALA A 345 -4.98 -9.88 -6.72
CA ALA A 345 -5.04 -9.74 -5.27
C ALA A 345 -5.17 -8.27 -4.86
N THR A 346 -4.37 -7.41 -5.50
CA THR A 346 -4.41 -5.96 -5.30
C THR A 346 -5.78 -5.39 -5.68
N CYS A 347 -6.33 -5.78 -6.82
CA CYS A 347 -7.65 -5.33 -7.27
C CYS A 347 -8.76 -5.76 -6.30
N VAL A 348 -8.76 -7.02 -5.87
CA VAL A 348 -9.72 -7.55 -4.91
C VAL A 348 -9.63 -6.81 -3.58
N THR A 349 -8.42 -6.64 -3.04
CA THR A 349 -8.21 -5.92 -1.79
C THR A 349 -8.65 -4.45 -1.89
N VAL A 350 -8.29 -3.75 -2.97
CA VAL A 350 -8.71 -2.35 -3.22
C VAL A 350 -10.23 -2.26 -3.35
N ALA A 351 -10.88 -3.22 -4.01
CA ALA A 351 -12.34 -3.28 -4.10
C ALA A 351 -13.00 -3.44 -2.72
N VAL A 352 -12.44 -4.29 -1.85
CA VAL A 352 -12.88 -4.46 -0.47
C VAL A 352 -12.70 -3.16 0.31
N MET A 353 -11.52 -2.52 0.25
CA MET A 353 -11.25 -1.23 0.90
C MET A 353 -12.21 -0.13 0.43
N HIS A 354 -12.41 -0.01 -0.88
CA HIS A 354 -13.32 0.96 -1.46
C HIS A 354 -14.76 0.73 -0.99
N ARG A 355 -15.16 -0.54 -0.82
CA ARG A 355 -16.47 -0.88 -0.26
C ARG A 355 -16.57 -0.47 1.21
N LEU A 356 -15.58 -0.81 2.03
CA LEU A 356 -15.51 -0.42 3.44
C LEU A 356 -15.59 1.11 3.59
N ALA A 357 -14.88 1.85 2.74
CA ALA A 357 -14.89 3.31 2.71
C ALA A 357 -16.26 3.93 2.42
N ARG A 358 -17.12 3.21 1.68
CA ARG A 358 -18.46 3.67 1.30
C ARG A 358 -19.55 3.27 2.28
N HIS A 359 -19.27 2.43 3.29
CA HIS A 359 -20.29 2.08 4.26
C HIS A 359 -20.75 3.35 5.00
N PRO A 360 -22.03 3.76 4.84
CA PRO A 360 -22.50 5.02 5.39
C PRO A 360 -22.38 5.01 6.91
N HIS A 361 -21.68 6.00 7.45
CA HIS A 361 -21.91 6.34 8.86
C HIS A 361 -23.36 6.81 8.96
N PRO A 362 -24.19 6.26 9.87
CA PRO A 362 -25.63 6.53 9.93
C PRO A 362 -26.04 8.00 10.14
N GLN A 363 -25.08 8.91 10.28
CA GLN A 363 -25.29 10.32 10.60
C GLN A 363 -24.88 11.28 9.47
N ARG A 364 -24.36 10.81 8.33
CA ARG A 364 -24.00 11.73 7.23
C ARG A 364 -25.22 11.96 6.32
N PRO A 365 -25.76 13.19 6.22
CA PRO A 365 -26.82 13.48 5.27
C PRO A 365 -26.36 13.10 3.87
N GLN A 366 -27.23 12.41 3.13
CA GLN A 366 -26.96 11.93 1.77
C GLN A 366 -26.73 13.14 0.86
N GLY A 367 -25.47 13.56 0.72
CA GLY A 367 -25.05 14.50 -0.30
C GLY A 367 -25.41 13.96 -1.68
N THR A 368 -25.70 14.86 -2.62
CA THR A 368 -26.10 14.62 -4.01
C THR A 368 -25.31 13.45 -4.61
N ILE A 369 -25.92 12.26 -4.63
CA ILE A 369 -25.31 11.06 -5.18
C ILE A 369 -25.14 11.31 -6.68
N THR A 370 -23.89 11.32 -7.16
CA THR A 370 -23.59 11.36 -8.59
C THR A 370 -24.40 10.28 -9.30
N ALA A 371 -25.12 10.63 -10.36
CA ALA A 371 -26.01 9.72 -11.07
C ALA A 371 -25.28 8.39 -11.39
N PRO A 372 -25.84 7.22 -11.01
CA PRO A 372 -25.20 5.90 -11.17
C PRO A 372 -24.70 5.59 -12.59
N GLY A 373 -25.32 6.17 -13.62
CA GLY A 373 -24.85 6.02 -15.00
C GLY A 373 -23.49 6.66 -15.28
N ALA A 374 -23.15 7.77 -14.61
CA ALA A 374 -21.90 8.48 -14.86
C ALA A 374 -20.66 7.71 -14.38
N SER A 375 -20.78 6.94 -13.29
CA SER A 375 -19.69 6.09 -12.80
C SER A 375 -19.46 4.88 -13.70
N LEU A 376 -20.55 4.24 -14.18
CA LEU A 376 -20.45 3.12 -15.13
C LEU A 376 -19.82 3.56 -16.44
N ALA A 377 -20.27 4.68 -17.01
CA ALA A 377 -19.68 5.24 -18.23
C ALA A 377 -18.19 5.52 -18.07
N ARG A 378 -17.77 6.11 -16.93
CA ARG A 378 -16.35 6.37 -16.64
C ARG A 378 -15.51 5.08 -16.61
N ALA A 379 -15.99 4.04 -15.92
CA ALA A 379 -15.31 2.74 -15.90
C ALA A 379 -15.25 2.13 -17.31
N GLY A 380 -16.29 2.30 -18.12
CA GLY A 380 -16.29 1.91 -19.53
C GLY A 380 -15.17 2.59 -20.33
N TRP A 381 -15.03 3.91 -20.19
CA TRP A 381 -13.97 4.66 -20.86
C TRP A 381 -12.55 4.29 -20.37
N HIS A 382 -12.39 3.90 -19.09
CA HIS A 382 -11.14 3.33 -18.59
C HIS A 382 -10.79 2.01 -19.29
N ALA A 383 -11.77 1.11 -19.46
CA ALA A 383 -11.57 -0.16 -20.14
C ALA A 383 -11.14 0.04 -21.61
N ILE A 384 -11.79 0.97 -22.33
CA ILE A 384 -11.41 1.33 -23.71
C ILE A 384 -10.00 1.93 -23.77
N GLY A 385 -9.70 2.89 -22.89
CA GLY A 385 -8.37 3.49 -22.82
C GLY A 385 -7.28 2.45 -22.56
N THR A 386 -7.56 1.48 -21.69
CA THR A 386 -6.64 0.35 -21.43
C THR A 386 -6.44 -0.52 -22.67
N ALA A 387 -7.52 -0.89 -23.38
CA ALA A 387 -7.41 -1.67 -24.62
C ALA A 387 -6.53 -0.95 -25.65
N ALA A 388 -6.72 0.36 -25.82
CA ALA A 388 -5.94 1.18 -26.73
C ALA A 388 -4.46 1.30 -26.29
N GLY A 389 -4.18 1.42 -24.99
CA GLY A 389 -2.83 1.46 -24.45
C GLY A 389 -2.08 0.16 -24.69
N LEU A 390 -2.73 -0.98 -24.44
CA LEU A 390 -2.19 -2.31 -24.72
C LEU A 390 -1.96 -2.53 -26.22
N ALA A 391 -2.92 -2.13 -27.07
CA ALA A 391 -2.78 -2.18 -28.53
C ALA A 391 -1.56 -1.41 -29.01
N SER A 392 -1.38 -0.20 -28.48
CA SER A 392 -0.30 0.71 -28.88
C SER A 392 1.06 0.16 -28.45
N TRP A 393 1.17 -0.37 -27.23
CA TRP A 393 2.40 -1.03 -26.78
C TRP A 393 2.76 -2.25 -27.64
N ILE A 394 1.77 -3.08 -28.00
CA ILE A 394 1.98 -4.23 -28.91
C ILE A 394 2.47 -3.72 -30.27
N ALA A 395 1.79 -2.74 -30.87
CA ALA A 395 2.16 -2.18 -32.16
C ALA A 395 3.57 -1.56 -32.16
N LEU A 396 3.92 -0.78 -31.13
CA LEU A 396 5.26 -0.21 -30.96
C LEU A 396 6.34 -1.29 -30.80
N SER A 397 6.01 -2.41 -30.15
CA SER A 397 6.92 -3.55 -30.02
C SER A 397 7.14 -4.26 -31.36
N TYR A 398 6.09 -4.44 -32.17
CA TYR A 398 6.20 -4.98 -33.52
C TYR A 398 7.01 -4.08 -34.47
N LEU A 399 6.95 -2.77 -34.26
CA LEU A 399 7.75 -1.79 -35.00
C LEU A 399 9.21 -1.73 -34.53
N GLY A 400 9.59 -2.50 -33.51
CA GLY A 400 10.94 -2.49 -32.94
C GLY A 400 11.26 -1.25 -32.10
N ILE A 401 10.26 -0.42 -31.77
CA ILE A 401 10.46 0.84 -31.04
C ILE A 401 10.69 0.58 -29.54
N THR A 402 9.99 -0.41 -28.98
CA THR A 402 10.03 -0.71 -27.54
C THR A 402 10.69 -2.04 -27.20
N GLY A 403 11.21 -2.78 -28.18
CA GLY A 403 11.81 -4.11 -28.00
C GLY A 403 12.31 -4.69 -29.33
N PRO A 404 12.90 -5.89 -29.36
CA PRO A 404 13.31 -6.52 -30.62
C PRO A 404 12.07 -6.85 -31.46
N SER A 405 12.19 -6.70 -32.78
CA SER A 405 11.14 -7.17 -33.68
C SER A 405 10.90 -8.65 -33.40
N PRO A 406 9.65 -9.08 -33.12
CA PRO A 406 9.37 -10.50 -33.00
C PRO A 406 9.85 -11.22 -34.25
N SER A 407 10.38 -12.43 -34.09
CA SER A 407 10.76 -13.28 -35.21
C SER A 407 9.59 -13.34 -36.20
N ALA A 408 9.86 -13.06 -37.47
CA ALA A 408 8.85 -13.00 -38.52
C ALA A 408 7.98 -14.27 -38.48
N GLY A 409 6.72 -14.12 -38.05
CA GLY A 409 5.75 -15.22 -37.98
C GLY A 409 5.02 -15.40 -36.64
N THR A 410 5.53 -14.88 -35.52
CA THR A 410 4.84 -14.99 -34.23
C THR A 410 3.98 -13.76 -33.96
N GLY A 411 2.68 -13.87 -34.26
CA GLY A 411 1.65 -12.91 -33.86
C GLY A 411 1.47 -12.85 -32.33
N PRO A 412 0.74 -11.85 -31.79
CA PRO A 412 0.43 -11.83 -30.37
C PRO A 412 -0.43 -13.06 -30.02
N PRO A 413 -0.26 -13.66 -28.83
CA PRO A 413 -1.03 -14.82 -28.45
C PRO A 413 -2.55 -14.56 -28.53
N PRO A 414 -3.39 -15.51 -28.97
CA PRO A 414 -4.82 -15.28 -29.19
C PRO A 414 -5.58 -14.73 -27.97
N TYR A 415 -5.18 -15.09 -26.75
CA TYR A 415 -5.82 -14.59 -25.53
C TYR A 415 -5.52 -13.11 -25.24
N VAL A 416 -4.42 -12.56 -25.77
CA VAL A 416 -4.12 -11.12 -25.70
C VAL A 416 -5.15 -10.35 -26.52
N LEU A 417 -5.38 -10.81 -27.76
CA LEU A 417 -6.40 -10.24 -28.65
C LEU A 417 -7.80 -10.40 -28.06
N ALA A 418 -8.12 -11.55 -27.49
CA ALA A 418 -9.39 -11.79 -26.82
C ALA A 418 -9.58 -10.86 -25.59
N THR A 419 -8.52 -10.60 -24.80
CA THR A 419 -8.58 -9.66 -23.67
C THR A 419 -8.88 -8.24 -24.15
N MET A 420 -8.23 -7.79 -25.23
CA MET A 420 -8.52 -6.51 -25.84
C MET A 420 -9.96 -6.42 -26.34
N ALA A 421 -10.46 -7.45 -27.01
CA ALA A 421 -11.84 -7.52 -27.46
C ALA A 421 -12.83 -7.42 -26.30
N VAL A 422 -12.60 -8.13 -25.19
CA VAL A 422 -13.43 -8.05 -23.99
C VAL A 422 -13.41 -6.65 -23.39
N LEU A 423 -12.24 -6.00 -23.27
CA LEU A 423 -12.15 -4.62 -22.79
C LEU A 423 -12.94 -3.64 -23.66
N ILE A 424 -12.89 -3.80 -24.99
CA ILE A 424 -13.66 -2.97 -25.93
C ILE A 424 -15.15 -3.21 -25.76
N VAL A 425 -15.61 -4.46 -25.71
CA VAL A 425 -17.02 -4.81 -25.54
C VAL A 425 -17.57 -4.30 -24.20
N VAL A 426 -16.87 -4.57 -23.10
CA VAL A 426 -17.22 -4.08 -21.76
C VAL A 426 -17.23 -2.55 -21.74
N GLY A 427 -16.22 -1.94 -22.34
CA GLY A 427 -16.04 -0.51 -22.43
C GLY A 427 -17.17 0.20 -23.17
N LEU A 428 -17.56 -0.31 -24.34
CA LEU A 428 -18.67 0.23 -25.14
C LEU A 428 -20.00 0.03 -24.43
N ALA A 429 -20.26 -1.16 -23.87
CA ALA A 429 -21.49 -1.45 -23.14
C ALA A 429 -21.69 -0.53 -21.92
N ALA A 430 -20.60 -0.21 -21.22
CA ALA A 430 -20.62 0.71 -20.09
C ALA A 430 -20.68 2.19 -20.56
N GLY A 431 -19.92 2.56 -21.59
CA GLY A 431 -19.77 3.92 -22.11
C GLY A 431 -21.05 4.52 -22.68
N VAL A 432 -21.89 3.72 -23.35
CA VAL A 432 -23.19 4.14 -23.94
C VAL A 432 -24.17 4.67 -22.87
N THR A 433 -23.93 4.39 -21.59
CA THR A 433 -24.82 4.80 -20.49
C THR A 433 -24.63 6.25 -20.01
N GLY A 434 -23.65 6.99 -20.53
CA GLY A 434 -23.35 8.37 -20.12
C GLY A 434 -23.06 9.32 -21.28
N SER A 435 -23.11 10.63 -21.02
CA SER A 435 -22.76 11.65 -22.01
C SER A 435 -21.27 11.56 -22.40
N PRO A 436 -20.91 11.67 -23.68
CA PRO A 436 -19.51 11.68 -24.13
C PRO A 436 -18.75 12.92 -23.65
N ALA A 437 -19.45 13.97 -23.21
CA ALA A 437 -18.85 15.19 -22.70
C ALA A 437 -18.00 14.90 -21.45
N GLY A 438 -16.67 14.89 -21.62
CA GLY A 438 -15.70 14.60 -20.56
C GLY A 438 -15.16 13.17 -20.52
N ALA A 439 -15.56 12.31 -21.46
CA ALA A 439 -15.05 10.93 -21.59
C ALA A 439 -13.57 10.83 -21.98
N TRP A 440 -13.02 11.86 -22.63
CA TRP A 440 -11.64 11.85 -23.12
C TRP A 440 -10.59 11.80 -22.00
N ARG A 441 -10.86 12.43 -20.84
CA ARG A 441 -9.93 12.42 -19.69
C ARG A 441 -9.72 11.01 -19.13
N PRO A 442 -10.78 10.26 -18.74
CA PRO A 442 -10.62 8.87 -18.30
C PRO A 442 -9.97 7.98 -19.36
N LEU A 443 -10.34 8.17 -20.62
CA LEU A 443 -9.74 7.41 -21.73
C LEU A 443 -8.24 7.67 -21.87
N LEU A 444 -7.82 8.94 -21.92
CA LEU A 444 -6.41 9.32 -22.09
C LEU A 444 -5.54 8.92 -20.90
N THR A 445 -6.08 9.06 -19.67
CA THR A 445 -5.39 8.63 -18.45
C THR A 445 -5.21 7.12 -18.39
N ALA A 446 -6.24 6.34 -18.75
CA ALA A 446 -6.11 4.89 -18.83
C ALA A 446 -5.18 4.45 -19.98
N PHE A 447 -5.22 5.12 -21.13
CA PHE A 447 -4.34 4.86 -22.26
C PHE A 447 -2.86 5.04 -21.89
N THR A 448 -2.51 6.23 -21.41
CA THR A 448 -1.13 6.57 -21.03
C THR A 448 -0.65 5.72 -19.86
N GLY A 449 -1.49 5.54 -18.83
CA GLY A 449 -1.17 4.71 -17.68
C GLY A 449 -0.96 3.24 -18.05
N THR A 450 -1.80 2.68 -18.93
CA THR A 450 -1.67 1.29 -19.38
C THR A 450 -0.42 1.10 -20.21
N GLY A 451 -0.16 1.99 -21.19
CA GLY A 451 1.05 1.89 -22.02
C GLY A 451 2.34 1.94 -21.19
N ALA A 452 2.41 2.84 -20.20
CA ALA A 452 3.53 2.91 -19.27
C ALA A 452 3.64 1.65 -18.40
N ALA A 453 2.51 1.14 -17.88
CA ALA A 453 2.49 -0.06 -17.06
C ALA A 453 2.90 -1.31 -17.86
N THR A 454 2.40 -1.50 -19.08
CA THR A 454 2.77 -2.64 -19.94
C THR A 454 4.25 -2.58 -20.32
N TRP A 455 4.79 -1.39 -20.60
CA TRP A 455 6.21 -1.21 -20.84
C TRP A 455 7.06 -1.56 -19.61
N LEU A 456 6.70 -1.07 -18.41
CA LEU A 456 7.41 -1.42 -17.18
C LEU A 456 7.36 -2.93 -16.87
N VAL A 457 6.22 -3.57 -17.11
CA VAL A 457 6.07 -5.02 -16.95
C VAL A 457 6.94 -5.77 -17.95
N ALA A 458 7.02 -5.29 -19.19
CA ALA A 458 7.87 -5.88 -20.21
C ALA A 458 9.35 -5.77 -19.83
N VAL A 459 9.79 -4.59 -19.38
CA VAL A 459 11.15 -4.37 -18.85
C VAL A 459 11.42 -5.31 -17.68
N TYR A 460 10.47 -5.44 -16.74
CA TYR A 460 10.61 -6.32 -15.58
C TYR A 460 10.76 -7.81 -15.95
N VAL A 461 9.91 -8.31 -16.86
CA VAL A 461 9.93 -9.72 -17.30
C VAL A 461 11.20 -10.05 -18.08
N ASN A 462 11.81 -9.07 -18.72
CA ASN A 462 13.05 -9.21 -19.48
C ASN A 462 14.25 -8.70 -18.68
N ASP A 463 14.34 -9.06 -17.39
CA ASP A 463 15.49 -8.79 -16.52
C ASP A 463 15.92 -7.31 -16.43
N TRP A 464 14.94 -6.41 -16.47
CA TRP A 464 15.13 -4.96 -16.48
C TRP A 464 15.82 -4.41 -17.73
N THR A 465 15.82 -5.18 -18.82
CA THR A 465 16.31 -4.72 -20.13
C THR A 465 15.23 -3.99 -20.90
N VAL A 466 15.61 -2.88 -21.54
CA VAL A 466 14.72 -2.07 -22.40
C VAL A 466 14.67 -2.57 -23.84
N GLY A 467 15.37 -3.66 -24.16
CA GLY A 467 15.46 -4.27 -25.49
C GLY A 467 15.88 -5.74 -25.43
N SER A 468 16.10 -6.40 -26.57
CA SER A 468 16.53 -7.81 -26.67
C SER A 468 15.67 -8.85 -25.92
N TRP A 469 14.36 -8.62 -25.85
CA TRP A 469 13.38 -9.55 -25.28
C TRP A 469 13.34 -10.88 -26.04
N HIS A 470 13.62 -11.99 -25.35
CA HIS A 470 13.78 -13.30 -25.98
C HIS A 470 12.46 -14.03 -26.27
N ASP A 471 11.37 -13.64 -25.60
CA ASP A 471 10.05 -14.22 -25.81
C ASP A 471 8.97 -13.13 -25.74
N PHE A 472 8.66 -12.54 -26.89
CA PHE A 472 7.60 -11.53 -27.00
C PHE A 472 6.22 -12.12 -26.63
N GLY A 473 5.96 -13.40 -26.94
CA GLY A 473 4.70 -14.06 -26.62
C GLY A 473 4.49 -14.10 -25.11
N HIS A 474 5.50 -14.54 -24.36
CA HIS A 474 5.50 -14.53 -22.90
C HIS A 474 5.40 -13.09 -22.34
N THR A 475 6.18 -12.16 -22.88
CA THR A 475 6.16 -10.76 -22.44
C THR A 475 4.77 -10.13 -22.61
N ALA A 476 4.16 -10.31 -23.78
CA ALA A 476 2.80 -9.86 -24.08
C ALA A 476 1.76 -10.55 -23.18
N ALA A 477 1.97 -11.81 -22.83
CA ALA A 477 1.14 -12.53 -21.86
C ALA A 477 1.08 -11.82 -20.52
N VAL A 478 2.26 -11.52 -19.97
CA VAL A 478 2.40 -10.92 -18.65
C VAL A 478 1.93 -9.46 -18.68
N ALA A 479 2.25 -8.71 -19.74
CA ALA A 479 1.76 -7.34 -19.93
C ALA A 479 0.23 -7.27 -20.00
N THR A 480 -0.43 -8.27 -20.60
CA THR A 480 -1.89 -8.35 -20.66
C THR A 480 -2.54 -8.45 -19.28
N ALA A 481 -1.81 -8.88 -18.25
CA ALA A 481 -2.31 -8.87 -16.87
C ALA A 481 -2.68 -7.47 -16.37
N VAL A 482 -2.12 -6.40 -16.94
CA VAL A 482 -2.51 -5.01 -16.62
C VAL A 482 -4.00 -4.78 -16.87
N ALA A 483 -4.60 -5.50 -17.84
CA ALA A 483 -6.04 -5.44 -18.14
C ALA A 483 -6.93 -5.94 -16.99
N LEU A 484 -6.40 -6.68 -16.01
CA LEU A 484 -7.16 -7.13 -14.84
C LEU A 484 -7.69 -5.95 -14.01
N VAL A 485 -6.96 -4.83 -13.99
CA VAL A 485 -7.30 -3.63 -13.22
C VAL A 485 -8.61 -2.99 -13.70
N PRO A 486 -8.74 -2.53 -14.95
CA PRO A 486 -9.99 -1.94 -15.44
C PRO A 486 -11.14 -2.93 -15.49
N LEU A 487 -10.91 -4.23 -15.76
CA LEU A 487 -11.96 -5.24 -15.71
C LEU A 487 -12.53 -5.37 -14.30
N SER A 488 -11.66 -5.39 -13.28
CA SER A 488 -12.07 -5.41 -11.87
C SER A 488 -12.84 -4.14 -11.49
N GLU A 489 -12.40 -2.97 -11.97
CA GLU A 489 -13.12 -1.70 -11.80
C GLU A 489 -14.54 -1.79 -12.38
N CYS A 490 -14.67 -2.26 -13.62
CA CYS A 490 -15.96 -2.46 -14.29
C CYS A 490 -16.89 -3.39 -13.52
N VAL A 491 -16.37 -4.53 -13.00
CA VAL A 491 -17.15 -5.47 -12.17
C VAL A 491 -17.69 -4.79 -10.92
N VAL A 492 -16.83 -4.07 -10.18
CA VAL A 492 -17.22 -3.38 -8.95
C VAL A 492 -18.29 -2.32 -9.23
N VAL A 493 -18.07 -1.48 -10.25
CA VAL A 493 -19.01 -0.40 -10.60
C VAL A 493 -20.33 -0.98 -11.08
N ALA A 494 -20.32 -1.95 -11.99
CA ALA A 494 -21.54 -2.59 -12.50
C ALA A 494 -22.35 -3.27 -11.39
N ALA A 495 -21.69 -3.94 -10.45
CA ALA A 495 -22.34 -4.55 -9.29
C ALA A 495 -23.01 -3.50 -8.38
N THR A 496 -22.43 -2.30 -8.23
CA THR A 496 -23.05 -1.21 -7.47
C THR A 496 -24.26 -0.61 -8.20
N VAL A 497 -24.17 -0.39 -9.52
CA VAL A 497 -25.26 0.19 -10.32
C VAL A 497 -26.46 -0.76 -10.41
N ARG A 498 -26.22 -2.06 -10.58
CA ARG A 498 -27.28 -3.09 -10.65
C ARG A 498 -28.20 -3.11 -9.41
N ARG A 499 -27.70 -2.70 -8.24
CA ARG A 499 -28.50 -2.63 -7.00
C ARG A 499 -29.48 -1.47 -6.99
N VAL A 500 -29.14 -0.37 -7.66
CA VAL A 500 -29.93 0.87 -7.67
C VAL A 500 -30.92 0.86 -8.84
N GLU A 501 -30.54 0.26 -9.97
CA GLU A 501 -31.32 0.33 -11.19
C GLU A 501 -31.18 -0.98 -12.01
N ARG A 502 -32.29 -1.56 -12.48
CA ARG A 502 -32.29 -2.79 -13.30
C ARG A 502 -31.82 -2.51 -14.74
N ARG A 503 -30.54 -2.13 -14.90
CA ARG A 503 -29.95 -1.87 -16.22
C ARG A 503 -29.34 -3.13 -16.82
N ARG A 504 -29.84 -3.54 -17.99
CA ARG A 504 -29.29 -4.66 -18.80
C ARG A 504 -27.79 -4.49 -19.07
N ALA A 505 -27.33 -3.26 -19.30
CA ALA A 505 -25.92 -2.92 -19.52
C ALA A 505 -25.02 -3.32 -18.34
N ALA A 506 -25.45 -3.07 -17.10
CA ALA A 506 -24.66 -3.44 -15.92
C ALA A 506 -24.55 -4.97 -15.77
N THR A 507 -25.61 -5.71 -16.09
CA THR A 507 -25.57 -7.18 -16.09
C THR A 507 -24.60 -7.70 -17.15
N LEU A 508 -24.63 -7.15 -18.36
CA LEU A 508 -23.73 -7.55 -19.44
C LEU A 508 -22.26 -7.27 -19.09
N VAL A 509 -21.97 -6.06 -18.59
CA VAL A 509 -20.62 -5.68 -18.11
C VAL A 509 -20.15 -6.64 -17.03
N LEU A 510 -21.02 -6.93 -16.05
CA LEU A 510 -20.69 -7.83 -14.94
C LEU A 510 -20.38 -9.24 -15.44
N VAL A 511 -21.22 -9.81 -16.30
CA VAL A 511 -21.05 -11.17 -16.82
C VAL A 511 -19.80 -11.27 -17.70
N ALA A 512 -19.59 -10.34 -18.62
CA ALA A 512 -18.45 -10.35 -19.53
C ALA A 512 -17.13 -10.17 -18.77
N ALA A 513 -17.03 -9.17 -17.90
CA ALA A 513 -15.81 -8.91 -17.16
C ALA A 513 -15.50 -10.00 -16.12
N LEU A 514 -16.51 -10.47 -15.36
CA LEU A 514 -16.33 -11.54 -14.39
C LEU A 514 -16.03 -12.88 -15.07
N GLY A 515 -16.73 -13.19 -16.17
CA GLY A 515 -16.49 -14.41 -16.95
C GLY A 515 -15.07 -14.44 -17.50
N TRP A 516 -14.59 -13.31 -18.05
CA TRP A 516 -13.20 -13.23 -18.50
C TRP A 516 -12.21 -13.36 -17.36
N LEU A 517 -12.39 -12.63 -16.25
CA LEU A 517 -11.55 -12.78 -15.06
C LEU A 517 -11.49 -14.23 -14.60
N MET A 518 -12.63 -14.94 -14.53
CA MET A 518 -12.66 -16.36 -14.20
C MET A 518 -11.85 -17.20 -15.19
N VAL A 519 -11.99 -17.01 -16.49
CA VAL A 519 -11.17 -17.75 -17.49
C VAL A 519 -9.67 -17.53 -17.24
N LEU A 520 -9.25 -16.29 -16.93
CA LEU A 520 -7.84 -16.00 -16.66
C LEU A 520 -7.37 -16.60 -15.33
N THR A 521 -8.25 -16.69 -14.33
CA THR A 521 -7.87 -16.99 -12.94
C THR A 521 -8.23 -18.40 -12.46
N ILE A 522 -9.12 -19.11 -13.15
CA ILE A 522 -9.74 -20.36 -12.66
C ILE A 522 -8.71 -21.45 -12.35
N GLN A 523 -7.72 -21.59 -13.24
CA GLN A 523 -6.59 -22.50 -13.07
C GLN A 523 -5.75 -22.22 -11.81
N TYR A 524 -5.82 -21.01 -11.27
CA TYR A 524 -5.12 -20.61 -10.06
C TYR A 524 -5.99 -20.68 -8.80
N VAL A 525 -7.30 -20.92 -8.91
CA VAL A 525 -8.25 -20.93 -7.78
C VAL A 525 -7.81 -21.78 -6.59
N PRO A 526 -7.19 -22.97 -6.74
CA PRO A 526 -6.70 -23.73 -5.60
C PRO A 526 -5.68 -22.97 -4.74
N GLY A 527 -4.85 -22.14 -5.38
CA GLY A 527 -4.01 -21.18 -4.68
C GLY A 527 -4.87 -20.09 -4.03
N TRP A 528 -5.77 -19.45 -4.77
CA TRP A 528 -6.50 -18.26 -4.31
C TRP A 528 -7.69 -18.49 -3.38
N ALA A 529 -8.07 -19.72 -3.08
CA ALA A 529 -9.28 -19.99 -2.32
C ALA A 529 -9.29 -19.28 -0.96
N PRO A 530 -8.24 -19.30 -0.12
CA PRO A 530 -8.31 -18.64 1.19
C PRO A 530 -8.39 -17.09 1.13
N PRO A 531 -7.56 -16.36 0.34
CA PRO A 531 -7.70 -14.90 0.20
C PRO A 531 -9.04 -14.49 -0.41
N LEU A 532 -9.53 -15.22 -1.42
CA LEU A 532 -10.83 -14.94 -2.04
C LEU A 532 -11.97 -15.20 -1.06
N LEU A 533 -11.92 -16.28 -0.27
CA LEU A 533 -12.90 -16.55 0.77
C LEU A 533 -12.89 -15.46 1.84
N GLY A 534 -11.72 -14.96 2.24
CA GLY A 534 -11.60 -13.82 3.16
C GLY A 534 -12.23 -12.53 2.60
N ALA A 535 -11.94 -12.20 1.33
CA ALA A 535 -12.53 -11.05 0.66
C ALA A 535 -14.05 -11.18 0.49
N VAL A 536 -14.53 -12.35 0.08
CA VAL A 536 -15.95 -12.68 -0.04
C VAL A 536 -16.63 -12.61 1.32
N ALA A 537 -16.03 -13.15 2.38
CA ALA A 537 -16.54 -13.07 3.74
C ALA A 537 -16.64 -11.61 4.21
N CYS A 538 -15.62 -10.77 3.96
CA CYS A 538 -15.67 -9.34 4.26
C CYS A 538 -16.82 -8.64 3.51
N VAL A 539 -17.00 -8.98 2.23
CA VAL A 539 -18.06 -8.45 1.38
C VAL A 539 -19.45 -8.92 1.78
N ALA A 540 -19.58 -10.18 2.22
CA ALA A 540 -20.84 -10.77 2.68
C ALA A 540 -21.22 -10.23 4.05
N ALA A 541 -20.26 -10.15 4.98
CA ALA A 541 -20.40 -9.55 6.30
C ALA A 541 -20.92 -8.10 6.18
N ALA A 542 -20.30 -7.32 5.29
CA ALA A 542 -20.73 -5.96 4.97
C ALA A 542 -22.17 -5.85 4.42
N GLN A 543 -22.81 -6.94 4.00
CA GLN A 543 -24.17 -6.94 3.43
C GLN A 543 -25.26 -7.33 4.41
N ILE A 544 -24.93 -7.89 5.57
CA ILE A 544 -25.92 -8.32 6.54
C ILE A 544 -26.67 -7.08 7.02
N PRO A 545 -27.99 -6.94 6.73
CA PRO A 545 -28.78 -5.82 7.20
C PRO A 545 -28.70 -5.81 8.72
N ARG A 546 -28.24 -4.70 9.31
CA ARG A 546 -28.41 -4.49 10.74
C ARG A 546 -29.90 -4.28 10.97
N HIS A 547 -30.62 -5.37 11.17
CA HIS A 547 -31.95 -5.28 11.76
C HIS A 547 -31.78 -4.54 13.08
N ARG A 548 -32.32 -3.31 13.12
CA ARG A 548 -32.45 -2.57 14.37
C ARG A 548 -33.26 -3.47 15.30
N ARG A 549 -32.60 -3.99 16.33
CA ARG A 549 -33.32 -4.37 17.54
C ARG A 549 -33.72 -3.04 18.16
N GLU A 550 -34.95 -2.64 17.87
CA GLU A 550 -35.63 -1.57 18.60
C GLU A 550 -35.92 -2.02 20.03
#